data_AF-A0A060Z0N5-F1
#
_entry.id   AF-A0A060Z0N5-F1
#
_cell.length_a   1.000
_cell.length_b   1.000
_cell.length_c   1.000
_cell.angle_alpha   90.00
_cell.angle_beta   90.00
_cell.angle_gamma   90.00
#
_symmetry.space_group_name_H-M   'P 1'
#
loop_
_entity.id
_entity.type
_entity.pdbx_description
1 polymer ?
#
loop_
_entity_poly.entity_id
_entity_poly.type
_entity_poly.pdbx_seq_one_letter_code
_entity_poly.pdbx_strand_id
1 'polypeptide(L)'
;MKVLLSRQGGLFVCGTNAFNPLCANYTGDTLEMVGETVSGMARCPYDPKHANVALFAEGNLFTATVTDFLAIDAVIYRSLGDSPALRTVKHDSKWFREPYFVSSVEWGPHIYFFFREMAVEFNYLEKVRD
;
A
#
# COMPACT_ATOMS: atom_id res chain seq x y z
N MET A 1 1.41 10.62 10.00
CA MET A 1 2.20 10.26 8.79
C MET A 1 2.31 8.74 8.74
N LYS A 2 2.06 8.12 7.58
CA LYS A 2 2.08 6.65 7.40
C LYS A 2 2.99 6.20 6.25
N VAL A 3 3.35 7.12 5.35
CA VAL A 3 4.35 6.91 4.31
C VAL A 3 5.31 8.09 4.34
N LEU A 4 6.60 7.79 4.33
CA LEU A 4 7.69 8.74 4.16
C LEU A 4 8.78 8.02 3.36
N LEU A 5 8.96 8.42 2.10
CA LEU A 5 9.94 7.81 1.20
C LEU A 5 10.82 8.89 0.58
N SER A 6 12.12 8.64 0.51
CA SER A 6 13.05 9.46 -0.26
C SER A 6 13.02 9.04 -1.73
N ARG A 7 13.08 10.02 -2.64
CA ARG A 7 13.25 9.80 -4.08
C ARG A 7 14.09 10.93 -4.68
N GLN A 8 14.50 10.78 -5.95
CA GLN A 8 15.17 11.88 -6.66
C GLN A 8 14.28 13.13 -6.64
N GLY A 9 14.82 14.24 -6.12
CA GLY A 9 14.13 15.52 -6.01
C GLY A 9 13.39 15.79 -4.70
N GLY A 10 13.46 14.89 -3.70
CA GLY A 10 12.97 15.19 -2.34
C GLY A 10 12.32 14.01 -1.63
N LEU A 11 11.23 14.31 -0.91
CA LEU A 11 10.48 13.35 -0.10
C LEU A 11 9.06 13.21 -0.64
N PHE A 12 8.53 12.00 -0.58
CA PHE A 12 7.12 11.71 -0.80
C PHE A 12 6.49 11.29 0.52
N VAL A 13 5.47 12.03 0.95
CA VAL A 13 4.85 11.88 2.27
C VAL A 13 3.37 11.63 2.10
N CYS A 14 2.83 10.64 2.83
CA CYS A 14 1.40 10.45 2.95
C CYS A 14 0.94 10.38 4.41
N GLY A 15 -0.24 10.92 4.66
CA GLY A 15 -0.92 10.88 5.95
C GLY A 15 -2.35 10.40 5.82
N THR A 16 -2.88 9.84 6.90
CA THR A 16 -4.29 9.44 7.02
C THR A 16 -5.24 10.61 6.85
N ASN A 17 -4.79 11.82 7.22
CA ASN A 17 -5.52 13.08 7.10
C ASN A 17 -6.98 12.95 7.57
N ALA A 18 -7.14 12.58 8.85
CA ALA A 18 -8.44 12.36 9.50
C ALA A 18 -9.38 11.43 8.69
N PHE A 19 -8.88 10.25 8.32
CA PHE A 19 -9.61 9.27 7.50
C PHE A 19 -9.97 9.78 6.09
N ASN A 20 -9.16 10.68 5.53
CA ASN A 20 -9.22 11.06 4.12
C ASN A 20 -7.80 11.15 3.55
N PRO A 21 -7.15 9.99 3.25
CA PRO A 21 -5.72 9.91 2.98
C PRO A 21 -5.26 10.87 1.88
N LEU A 22 -4.17 11.56 2.15
CA LEU A 22 -3.53 12.49 1.21
C LEU A 22 -2.02 12.27 1.17
N CYS A 23 -1.44 12.52 0.00
CA CYS A 23 0.00 12.53 -0.21
C CYS A 23 0.47 13.88 -0.78
N ALA A 24 1.71 14.24 -0.49
CA ALA A 24 2.36 15.43 -1.02
C ALA A 24 3.87 15.21 -1.19
N ASN A 25 4.47 15.97 -2.09
CA ASN A 25 5.92 16.03 -2.23
C ASN A 25 6.47 17.12 -1.31
N TYR A 26 7.66 16.90 -0.77
CA TYR A 26 8.39 17.87 0.04
C TYR A 26 9.82 17.97 -0.45
N THR A 27 10.43 19.14 -0.28
CA THR A 27 11.88 19.29 -0.43
C THR A 27 12.61 18.43 0.62
N GLY A 28 13.80 17.94 0.28
CA GLY A 28 14.57 17.08 1.19
C GLY A 28 15.32 17.83 2.28
N ASP A 29 15.63 19.10 2.03
CA ASP A 29 16.48 19.98 2.83
C ASP A 29 15.66 20.91 3.73
N THR A 30 14.65 21.60 3.17
CA THR A 30 13.84 22.57 3.91
C THR A 30 12.51 22.02 4.42
N LEU A 31 12.11 20.81 3.97
CA LEU A 31 10.82 20.19 4.27
C LEU A 31 9.63 21.09 3.90
N GLU A 32 9.75 21.83 2.81
CA GLU A 32 8.68 22.65 2.23
C GLU A 32 7.88 21.82 1.24
N MET A 33 6.56 21.99 1.24
CA MET A 33 5.67 21.27 0.33
C MET A 33 5.87 21.75 -1.11
N VAL A 34 5.94 20.82 -2.05
CA VAL A 34 6.17 21.09 -3.48
C VAL A 34 4.96 20.63 -4.30
N GLY A 35 4.39 21.55 -5.06
CA GLY A 35 3.26 21.29 -5.95
C GLY A 35 1.94 21.02 -5.20
N GLU A 36 1.02 20.33 -5.86
CA GLU A 36 -0.29 20.02 -5.30
C GLU A 36 -0.30 18.69 -4.53
N THR A 37 -1.24 18.57 -3.59
CA THR A 37 -1.52 17.29 -2.94
C THR A 37 -2.16 16.33 -3.93
N VAL A 38 -1.89 15.03 -3.77
CA VAL A 38 -2.52 13.96 -4.53
C VAL A 38 -3.28 13.01 -3.61
N SER A 39 -4.28 12.33 -4.15
CA SER A 39 -5.06 11.34 -3.40
C SER A 39 -4.15 10.28 -2.75
N GLY A 40 -4.40 9.99 -1.46
CA GLY A 40 -3.74 8.91 -0.74
C GLY A 40 -4.47 7.57 -0.83
N MET A 41 -5.60 7.50 -1.52
CA MET A 41 -6.35 6.25 -1.74
C MET A 41 -5.42 5.19 -2.36
N ALA A 42 -5.47 3.96 -1.82
CA ALA A 42 -4.59 2.85 -2.18
C ALA A 42 -3.07 3.07 -1.93
N ARG A 43 -2.66 4.23 -1.41
CA ARG A 43 -1.25 4.58 -1.11
C ARG A 43 -0.98 4.72 0.38
N CYS A 44 -1.98 5.14 1.13
CA CYS A 44 -1.93 5.40 2.56
C CYS A 44 -3.24 4.92 3.20
N PRO A 45 -3.22 4.33 4.41
CA PRO A 45 -4.43 3.88 5.06
C PRO A 45 -5.29 5.04 5.57
N TYR A 46 -6.57 4.77 5.76
CA TYR A 46 -7.54 5.68 6.39
C TYR A 46 -7.33 5.76 7.91
N ASP A 47 -7.19 4.60 8.58
CA ASP A 47 -6.96 4.50 10.02
C ASP A 47 -5.45 4.48 10.35
N PRO A 48 -4.96 5.29 11.31
CA PRO A 48 -3.55 5.25 11.73
C PRO A 48 -3.09 3.90 12.30
N LYS A 49 -4.01 3.06 12.79
CA LYS A 49 -3.74 1.72 13.33
C LYS A 49 -3.55 0.65 12.25
N HIS A 50 -4.01 0.89 11.03
CA HIS A 50 -3.83 -0.07 9.94
C HIS A 50 -2.37 -0.11 9.49
N ALA A 51 -1.86 -1.32 9.29
CA ALA A 51 -0.55 -1.51 8.70
C ALA A 51 -0.57 -1.14 7.22
N ASN A 52 0.55 -0.63 6.73
CA ASN A 52 0.74 -0.31 5.33
C ASN A 52 2.20 -0.53 4.95
N VAL A 53 2.40 -0.80 3.67
CA VAL A 53 3.71 -0.97 3.06
C VAL A 53 3.80 -0.01 1.89
N ALA A 54 4.96 0.62 1.71
CA ALA A 54 5.21 1.52 0.59
C ALA A 54 6.71 1.51 0.24
N LEU A 55 7.04 1.49 -1.06
CA LEU A 55 8.40 1.64 -1.57
C LEU A 55 8.38 2.28 -2.97
N PHE A 56 9.47 2.94 -3.33
CA PHE A 56 9.72 3.35 -4.72
C PHE A 56 10.71 2.40 -5.39
N ALA A 57 10.40 2.00 -6.61
CA ALA A 57 11.29 1.22 -7.48
C ALA A 57 11.04 1.66 -8.94
N GLU A 58 12.13 1.90 -9.68
CA GLU A 58 12.08 2.35 -11.08
C GLU A 58 11.11 3.53 -11.33
N GLY A 59 11.07 4.51 -10.40
CA GLY A 59 10.18 5.68 -10.47
C GLY A 59 8.70 5.41 -10.14
N ASN A 60 8.30 4.15 -9.99
CA ASN A 60 6.94 3.76 -9.61
C ASN A 60 6.80 3.63 -8.09
N LEU A 61 5.64 4.01 -7.58
CA LEU A 61 5.26 3.78 -6.18
C LEU A 61 4.50 2.46 -6.07
N PHE A 62 5.04 1.55 -5.28
CA PHE A 62 4.39 0.30 -4.90
C PHE A 62 3.89 0.40 -3.47
N THR A 63 2.62 0.08 -3.23
CA THR A 63 2.00 0.15 -1.91
C THR A 63 1.16 -1.08 -1.62
N ALA A 64 0.99 -1.37 -0.34
CA ALA A 64 0.01 -2.34 0.15
C ALA A 64 -0.77 -1.76 1.33
N THR A 65 -2.08 -1.62 1.17
CA THR A 65 -3.00 -0.97 2.14
C THR A 65 -4.45 -1.28 1.72
N VAL A 66 -5.42 -0.52 2.24
CA VAL A 66 -6.84 -0.57 1.84
C VAL A 66 -7.23 0.63 0.99
N THR A 67 -8.27 0.49 0.17
CA THR A 67 -8.77 1.57 -0.71
C THR A 67 -9.98 2.31 -0.17
N ASP A 68 -10.65 1.78 0.84
CA ASP A 68 -11.93 2.29 1.34
C ASP A 68 -11.89 2.52 2.86
N PHE A 69 -12.80 3.38 3.32
CA PHE A 69 -12.93 3.76 4.73
C PHE A 69 -13.23 2.56 5.65
N LEU A 70 -13.99 1.58 5.15
CA LEU A 70 -14.36 0.37 5.88
C LEU A 70 -13.25 -0.70 5.90
N ALA A 71 -12.14 -0.46 5.20
CA ALA A 71 -11.00 -1.37 5.11
C ALA A 71 -11.33 -2.76 4.57
N ILE A 72 -12.33 -2.86 3.68
CA ILE A 72 -12.76 -4.13 3.06
C ILE A 72 -11.90 -4.45 1.83
N ASP A 73 -11.55 -3.44 1.04
CA ASP A 73 -10.83 -3.61 -0.23
C ASP A 73 -9.32 -3.44 -0.01
N ALA A 74 -8.69 -4.49 0.53
CA ALA A 74 -7.24 -4.61 0.64
C ALA A 74 -6.58 -4.81 -0.72
N VAL A 75 -5.44 -4.15 -0.95
CA VAL A 75 -4.83 -4.05 -2.27
C VAL A 75 -3.30 -3.98 -2.18
N ILE A 76 -2.63 -4.66 -3.12
CA ILE A 76 -1.29 -4.26 -3.57
C ILE A 76 -1.47 -3.43 -4.84
N TYR A 77 -0.88 -2.24 -4.84
CA TYR A 77 -1.10 -1.22 -5.86
C TYR A 77 0.23 -0.67 -6.38
N ARG A 78 0.34 -0.52 -7.70
CA ARG A 78 1.42 0.22 -8.37
C ARG A 78 0.82 1.47 -8.99
N SER A 79 1.39 2.63 -8.70
CA SER A 79 0.98 3.92 -9.28
C SER A 79 2.13 4.90 -9.35
N LEU A 80 1.87 6.09 -9.89
CA LEU A 80 2.91 7.09 -10.19
C LEU A 80 3.94 6.53 -11.20
N GLY A 81 4.86 7.38 -11.64
CA GLY A 81 5.78 7.06 -12.73
C GLY A 81 5.08 6.99 -14.09
N ASP A 82 5.82 6.55 -15.10
CA ASP A 82 5.34 6.50 -16.49
C ASP A 82 4.58 5.20 -16.83
N SER A 83 4.54 4.24 -15.89
CA SER A 83 3.87 2.97 -16.11
C SER A 83 2.37 3.05 -15.77
N PRO A 84 1.51 2.27 -16.46
CA PRO A 84 0.11 2.15 -16.09
C PRO A 84 -0.05 1.68 -14.64
N ALA A 85 -1.09 2.20 -13.98
CA ALA A 85 -1.46 1.76 -12.65
C ALA A 85 -1.94 0.31 -12.69
N LEU A 86 -1.49 -0.49 -11.72
CA LEU A 86 -1.87 -1.90 -11.58
C LEU A 86 -2.35 -2.16 -10.16
N ARG A 87 -3.34 -3.03 -10.00
CA ARG A 87 -3.83 -3.49 -8.69
C ARG A 87 -4.11 -4.98 -8.70
N THR A 88 -4.13 -5.59 -7.53
CA THR A 88 -4.69 -6.93 -7.33
C THR A 88 -6.19 -6.96 -7.62
N VAL A 89 -6.70 -8.14 -7.96
CA VAL A 89 -8.12 -8.34 -8.27
C VAL A 89 -8.97 -8.07 -7.02
N LYS A 90 -9.96 -7.19 -7.18
CA LYS A 90 -10.85 -6.77 -6.10
C LYS A 90 -11.81 -7.91 -5.72
N HIS A 91 -12.00 -8.12 -4.41
CA HIS A 91 -12.92 -9.11 -3.83
C HIS A 91 -12.69 -10.56 -4.29
N ASP A 92 -11.46 -10.92 -4.66
CA ASP A 92 -11.09 -12.30 -4.94
C ASP A 92 -10.26 -12.88 -3.78
N SER A 93 -10.87 -13.80 -3.03
CA SER A 93 -10.21 -14.45 -1.89
C SER A 93 -9.05 -15.37 -2.26
N LYS A 94 -8.85 -15.65 -3.56
CA LYS A 94 -7.64 -16.33 -4.06
C LYS A 94 -6.43 -15.39 -4.15
N TRP A 95 -6.68 -14.08 -4.18
CA TRP A 95 -5.62 -13.06 -4.12
C TRP A 95 -5.37 -12.61 -2.70
N PHE A 96 -6.44 -12.28 -1.96
CA PHE A 96 -6.34 -11.85 -0.56
C PHE A 96 -7.53 -12.29 0.28
N ARG A 97 -7.25 -12.81 1.48
CA ARG A 97 -8.26 -13.06 2.51
C ARG A 97 -7.87 -12.41 3.84
N GLU A 98 -8.34 -11.19 4.05
CA GLU A 98 -8.03 -10.37 5.25
C GLU A 98 -6.51 -10.23 5.51
N PRO A 99 -5.75 -9.67 4.55
CA PRO A 99 -4.31 -9.59 4.68
C PRO A 99 -3.90 -8.52 5.69
N TYR A 100 -2.78 -8.78 6.37
CA TYR A 100 -2.06 -7.82 7.20
C TYR A 100 -0.65 -7.65 6.61
N PHE A 101 -0.41 -6.49 5.99
CA PHE A 101 0.84 -6.18 5.30
C PHE A 101 1.95 -5.87 6.30
N VAL A 102 3.14 -6.46 6.09
CA VAL A 102 4.28 -6.38 7.02
C VAL A 102 5.43 -5.60 6.41
N SER A 103 5.88 -5.98 5.21
CA SER A 103 7.02 -5.34 4.55
C SER A 103 7.06 -5.63 3.05
N SER A 104 8.04 -5.04 2.38
CA SER A 104 8.32 -5.27 0.96
C SER A 104 9.80 -5.05 0.67
N VAL A 105 10.32 -5.72 -0.35
CA VAL A 105 11.69 -5.53 -0.84
C VAL A 105 11.75 -5.60 -2.36
N GLU A 106 12.59 -4.77 -2.94
CA GLU A 106 13.00 -4.86 -4.34
C GLU A 106 14.17 -5.84 -4.44
N TRP A 107 14.04 -6.88 -5.28
CA TRP A 107 15.11 -7.84 -5.52
C TRP A 107 15.12 -8.30 -6.98
N GLY A 108 16.17 -7.90 -7.69
CA GLY A 108 16.26 -8.11 -9.14
C GLY A 108 15.10 -7.43 -9.87
N PRO A 109 14.40 -8.11 -10.78
CA PRO A 109 13.29 -7.51 -11.54
C PRO A 109 11.94 -7.59 -10.82
N HIS A 110 11.92 -7.95 -9.53
CA HIS A 110 10.69 -8.22 -8.79
C HIS A 110 10.58 -7.38 -7.51
N ILE A 111 9.33 -7.07 -7.16
CA ILE A 111 8.96 -6.56 -5.84
C ILE A 111 8.28 -7.68 -5.06
N TYR A 112 8.86 -8.05 -3.93
CA TYR A 112 8.29 -9.04 -3.03
C TYR A 112 7.56 -8.33 -1.89
N PHE A 113 6.34 -8.76 -1.60
CA PHE A 113 5.55 -8.30 -0.46
C PHE A 113 5.43 -9.40 0.58
N PHE A 114 5.63 -9.05 1.83
CA PHE A 114 5.47 -9.95 2.97
C PHE A 114 4.23 -9.52 3.76
N PHE A 115 3.32 -10.46 3.93
CA PHE A 115 2.06 -10.27 4.65
C PHE A 115 1.62 -11.60 5.25
N ARG A 116 0.64 -11.54 6.15
CA ARG A 116 -0.09 -12.71 6.65
C ARG A 116 -1.56 -12.55 6.27
N GLU A 117 -2.26 -13.64 6.04
CA GLU A 117 -3.69 -13.64 5.71
C GLU A 117 -4.37 -14.90 6.25
N MET A 118 -5.70 -14.98 6.16
CA MET A 118 -6.41 -16.22 6.42
C MET A 118 -6.10 -17.25 5.34
N ALA A 119 -5.40 -18.31 5.72
CA ALA A 119 -4.90 -19.33 4.82
C ALA A 119 -6.04 -20.17 4.20
N VAL A 120 -6.14 -20.14 2.88
CA VAL A 120 -7.22 -20.81 2.13
C VAL A 120 -7.09 -22.33 2.11
N GLU A 121 -5.86 -22.83 2.23
CA GLU A 121 -5.50 -24.25 2.25
C GLU A 121 -5.98 -24.97 3.52
N PHE A 122 -6.22 -24.25 4.62
CA PHE A 122 -6.71 -24.84 5.86
C PHE A 122 -8.25 -24.92 5.94
N ASN A 123 -8.99 -24.38 4.96
CA ASN A 123 -10.46 -24.55 4.91
C ASN A 123 -10.90 -26.02 4.77
N TYR A 124 -10.00 -26.92 4.38
CA TYR A 124 -10.31 -28.35 4.27
C TYR A 124 -10.31 -29.08 5.62
N LEU A 125 -9.67 -28.54 6.66
CA LEU A 125 -9.60 -29.20 7.98
C LEU A 125 -10.89 -29.04 8.81
N GLU A 126 -11.76 -28.08 8.48
CA GLU A 126 -13.05 -27.92 9.17
C GLU A 126 -14.12 -28.93 8.69
N LYS A 127 -13.92 -29.57 7.53
CA LYS A 127 -14.85 -30.57 6.99
C LYS A 127 -14.64 -31.99 7.49
N VAL A 128 -13.64 -32.23 8.36
CA VAL A 128 -13.37 -33.54 8.97
C VAL A 128 -13.45 -33.44 10.50
N ARG A 129 -14.61 -33.02 11.00
CA ARG A 129 -15.06 -33.36 12.34
C ARG A 129 -16.37 -34.11 12.18
N ASP A 130 -16.31 -35.39 12.53
CA ASP A 130 -17.40 -36.38 12.49
C ASP A 130 -18.69 -35.91 13.16
#